data_AF-A0A1W0WLG3-F1
#
_entry.id   AF-A0A1W0WLG3-F1
#
_cell.length_a   1.000
_cell.length_b   1.000
_cell.length_c   1.000
_cell.angle_alpha   90.00
_cell.angle_beta   90.00
_cell.angle_gamma   90.00
#
_symmetry.space_group_name_H-M   'P 1'
#
loop_
_entity.id
_entity.type
_entity.pdbx_description
1 polymer ?
#
loop_
_entity_poly.entity_id
_entity_poly.type
_entity_poly.pdbx_seq_one_letter_code
_entity_poly.pdbx_strand_id
1 'polypeptide(L)'
;MLSFSAILSVAVSLFITVNAGKTYSSQCPFGNPLIDSRTLSQWFCGRGPSSKPCPRNFVCNIDPADRFAVCCATQAPSVNPCSKGDPLVDAGTGEAWYCGLGPSSQPCPKTYSCKVDPADRFAVCCLI
;
A
#
# COMPACT_ATOMS: atom_id res chain seq x y z
N MET A 1 -48.93 47.77 18.89
CA MET A 1 -48.76 47.11 17.57
C MET A 1 -47.45 46.34 17.64
N LEU A 2 -47.50 45.03 17.96
CA LEU A 2 -47.27 43.88 17.05
C LEU A 2 -45.82 43.90 16.50
N SER A 3 -44.86 43.07 16.92
CA SER A 3 -44.69 41.60 16.85
C SER A 3 -43.54 41.25 15.87
N PHE A 4 -42.91 40.08 16.07
CA PHE A 4 -41.98 39.33 15.20
C PHE A 4 -40.45 39.43 15.45
N SER A 5 -40.01 38.57 16.37
CA SER A 5 -39.02 37.49 16.16
C SER A 5 -37.96 37.64 15.05
N ALA A 6 -36.69 37.63 15.45
CA ALA A 6 -35.70 36.75 14.82
C ALA A 6 -34.53 36.51 15.78
N ILE A 7 -34.44 35.27 16.24
CA ILE A 7 -33.37 34.72 17.06
C ILE A 7 -32.12 34.69 16.17
N LEU A 8 -31.14 35.56 16.42
CA LEU A 8 -29.82 35.43 15.77
C LEU A 8 -29.05 34.34 16.50
N SER A 9 -29.40 33.09 16.19
CA SER A 9 -28.69 31.90 16.59
C SER A 9 -27.26 32.00 16.06
N VAL A 10 -26.34 32.43 16.92
CA VAL A 10 -24.90 32.40 16.68
C VAL A 10 -24.48 30.93 16.73
N ALA A 11 -24.82 30.19 15.68
CA ALA A 11 -24.14 28.95 15.36
C ALA A 11 -22.79 29.36 14.76
N VAL A 12 -21.80 29.59 15.63
CA VAL A 12 -20.39 29.52 15.22
C VAL A 12 -20.19 28.06 14.86
N SER A 13 -20.56 27.71 13.64
CA SER A 13 -20.22 26.43 13.03
C SER A 13 -18.70 26.39 12.99
N LEU A 14 -18.16 25.65 13.95
CA LEU A 14 -16.78 25.21 13.97
C LEU A 14 -16.53 24.51 12.63
N PHE A 15 -15.98 25.24 11.66
CA PHE A 15 -15.53 24.68 10.40
C PHE A 15 -14.30 23.82 10.70
N ILE A 16 -14.52 22.63 11.25
CA ILE A 16 -13.55 21.56 11.17
C ILE A 16 -13.52 21.20 9.69
N THR A 17 -12.63 21.85 8.94
CA THR A 17 -12.19 21.36 7.64
C THR A 17 -11.52 20.02 7.90
N VAL A 18 -12.31 18.96 7.87
CA VAL A 18 -11.81 17.60 7.75
C VAL A 18 -11.05 17.59 6.43
N ASN A 19 -9.72 17.53 6.51
CA ASN A 19 -8.87 17.27 5.35
C ASN A 19 -9.34 15.93 4.79
N ALA A 20 -10.16 15.99 3.73
CA ALA A 20 -10.52 14.82 2.96
C ALA A 20 -9.22 14.30 2.33
N GLY A 21 -8.61 13.30 2.98
CA GLY A 21 -7.55 12.52 2.37
C GLY A 21 -8.09 12.00 1.04
N LYS A 22 -7.55 12.52 -0.06
CA LYS A 22 -7.91 12.07 -1.41
C LYS A 22 -7.79 10.55 -1.45
N THR A 23 -8.90 9.87 -1.68
CA THR A 23 -8.96 8.42 -1.75
C THR A 23 -8.39 8.00 -3.10
N TYR A 24 -7.09 7.75 -3.16
CA TYR A 24 -6.32 7.42 -4.38
C TYR A 24 -6.48 5.97 -4.84
N SER A 25 -7.45 5.23 -4.29
CA SER A 25 -7.59 3.78 -4.46
C SER A 25 -7.84 3.31 -5.89
N SER A 26 -8.16 4.20 -6.84
CA SER A 26 -8.36 3.85 -8.25
C SER A 26 -7.11 3.97 -9.12
N GLN A 27 -6.01 4.52 -8.59
CA GLN A 27 -4.80 4.76 -9.37
C GLN A 27 -3.89 3.54 -9.45
N CYS A 28 -4.02 2.59 -8.53
CA CYS A 28 -3.22 1.37 -8.53
C CYS A 28 -4.11 0.14 -8.43
N PRO A 29 -3.82 -0.93 -9.19
CA PRO A 29 -4.53 -2.20 -9.05
C PRO A 29 -4.31 -2.84 -7.66
N PHE A 30 -3.18 -2.49 -7.03
CA PHE A 30 -2.77 -3.01 -5.72
C PHE A 30 -2.50 -1.84 -4.76
N GLY A 31 -3.46 -1.61 -3.85
CA GLY A 31 -3.30 -0.63 -2.78
C GLY A 31 -3.21 0.82 -3.26
N ASN A 32 -2.37 1.59 -2.57
CA ASN A 32 -2.19 3.01 -2.84
C ASN A 32 -0.90 3.26 -3.64
N PRO A 33 -0.85 4.36 -4.41
CA PRO A 33 0.38 4.78 -5.07
C PRO A 33 1.48 5.09 -4.04
N LEU A 34 2.72 4.85 -4.47
CA LEU A 34 3.91 5.15 -3.68
C LEU A 34 3.95 6.64 -3.32
N ILE A 35 4.27 6.94 -2.06
CA ILE A 35 4.43 8.32 -1.55
C ILE A 35 5.92 8.58 -1.32
N ASP A 36 6.43 9.72 -1.80
CA ASP A 36 7.77 10.21 -1.47
C ASP A 36 7.75 10.71 -0.02
N SER A 37 8.57 10.08 0.84
CA SER A 37 8.63 10.39 2.28
C SER A 37 9.13 11.80 2.59
N ARG A 38 9.82 12.47 1.65
CA ARG A 38 10.36 13.83 1.85
C ARG A 38 9.35 14.92 1.53
N THR A 39 8.53 14.69 0.50
CA THR A 39 7.56 15.68 0.00
C THR A 39 6.13 15.32 0.38
N LEU A 40 5.92 14.14 0.97
CA LEU A 40 4.62 13.55 1.31
C LEU A 40 3.64 13.53 0.11
N SER A 41 4.21 13.47 -1.10
CA SER A 41 3.47 13.53 -2.36
C SER A 41 3.62 12.23 -3.13
N GLN A 42 2.70 11.96 -4.06
CA GLN A 42 2.78 10.75 -4.89
C GLN A 42 4.06 10.72 -5.72
N TRP A 43 4.64 9.53 -5.86
CA TRP A 43 5.81 9.30 -6.68
C TRP A 43 5.43 9.38 -8.16
N PHE A 44 5.78 10.50 -8.79
CA PHE A 44 5.45 10.78 -10.19
C PHE A 44 6.46 10.15 -11.14
N CYS A 45 5.97 9.34 -12.08
CA CYS A 45 6.77 8.65 -13.09
C CYS A 45 6.37 8.99 -14.54
N GLY A 46 5.47 9.97 -14.73
CA GLY A 46 4.95 10.37 -16.03
C GLY A 46 5.87 11.27 -16.84
N ARG A 47 5.31 12.04 -17.77
CA ARG A 47 6.06 13.05 -18.53
C ARG A 47 6.15 14.35 -17.73
N GLY A 48 7.37 14.82 -17.46
CA GLY A 48 7.59 16.11 -16.81
C GLY A 48 8.95 16.22 -16.10
N PRO A 49 9.36 17.43 -15.69
CA PRO A 49 10.65 17.67 -15.06
C PRO A 49 10.80 17.00 -13.68
N SER A 50 9.69 16.64 -13.04
CA SER A 50 9.66 15.93 -11.76
C SER A 50 9.53 14.41 -11.90
N SER A 51 9.59 13.89 -13.13
CA SER A 51 9.49 12.45 -13.40
C SER A 51 10.70 11.72 -12.85
N LYS A 52 10.44 10.66 -12.07
CA LYS A 52 11.47 9.77 -11.54
C LYS A 52 11.09 8.32 -11.85
N PRO A 53 12.07 7.47 -12.18
CA PRO A 53 11.81 6.05 -12.37
C PRO A 53 11.23 5.45 -11.08
N CYS A 54 10.34 4.47 -11.24
CA CYS A 54 9.81 3.74 -10.09
C CYS A 54 10.90 2.89 -9.44
N PRO A 55 10.93 2.80 -8.11
CA PRO A 55 11.85 1.90 -7.41
C PRO A 55 11.49 0.42 -7.67
N ARG A 56 12.38 -0.49 -7.23
CA ARG A 56 12.16 -1.93 -7.39
C ARG A 56 10.80 -2.36 -6.82
N ASN A 57 10.13 -3.29 -7.49
CA ASN A 57 8.78 -3.79 -7.19
C ASN A 57 7.63 -2.77 -7.39
N PHE A 58 7.89 -1.66 -8.07
CA PHE A 58 6.87 -0.72 -8.51
C PHE A 58 6.90 -0.56 -10.04
N VAL A 59 5.71 -0.42 -10.63
CA VAL A 59 5.51 -0.12 -12.06
C VAL A 59 4.85 1.25 -12.20
N CYS A 60 5.23 1.96 -13.24
CA CYS A 60 4.58 3.23 -13.56
C CYS A 60 3.19 2.94 -14.15
N ASN A 61 2.14 3.27 -13.40
CA ASN A 61 0.78 3.22 -13.92
C ASN A 61 0.39 4.60 -14.42
N ILE A 62 0.08 4.67 -15.71
CA ILE A 62 -0.29 5.91 -16.41
C ILE A 62 -1.73 5.77 -16.86
N ASP A 63 -2.57 6.74 -16.48
CA ASP A 63 -3.94 6.81 -16.96
C ASP A 63 -3.95 7.02 -18.48
N PRO A 64 -4.78 6.31 -19.26
CA PRO A 64 -4.85 6.50 -20.71
C PRO A 64 -5.21 7.93 -21.15
N ALA A 65 -5.87 8.72 -20.28
CA ALA A 65 -6.15 10.13 -20.53
C ALA A 65 -5.11 11.05 -19.87
N ASP A 66 -3.93 10.54 -19.49
CA ASP A 66 -2.82 11.25 -18.86
C ASP A 66 -3.20 12.01 -17.57
N ARG A 67 -4.30 11.62 -16.91
CA ARG A 67 -4.78 12.27 -15.67
C ARG A 67 -3.84 12.02 -14.48
N PHE A 68 -3.12 10.91 -14.49
CA PHE A 68 -2.11 10.59 -13.49
C PHE A 68 -1.02 9.69 -14.08
N ALA A 69 0.16 9.71 -13.45
CA ALA A 69 1.26 8.80 -13.75
C ALA A 69 2.05 8.56 -12.47
N VAL A 70 1.73 7.46 -11.79
CA VAL A 70 2.21 7.18 -10.43
C VAL A 70 2.81 5.79 -10.33
N CYS A 71 3.75 5.61 -9.41
CA CYS A 71 4.32 4.30 -9.13
C CYS A 71 3.38 3.46 -8.28
N CYS A 72 2.93 2.34 -8.82
CA CYS A 72 2.10 1.36 -8.17
C CYS A 72 2.89 0.09 -7.86
N ALA A 73 2.59 -0.57 -6.74
CA ALA A 73 3.21 -1.86 -6.48
C ALA A 73 2.86 -2.83 -7.61
N THR A 74 3.83 -3.61 -8.08
CA THR A 74 3.61 -4.63 -9.13
C THR A 74 2.82 -5.83 -8.61
N GLN A 75 2.78 -5.98 -7.29
CA GLN A 75 2.11 -7.06 -6.59
C GLN A 75 1.31 -6.47 -5.45
N ALA A 76 0.28 -7.19 -4.99
CA ALA A 76 -0.39 -6.86 -3.74
C ALA A 76 0.66 -6.64 -2.64
N PRO A 77 0.49 -5.65 -1.75
CA PRO A 77 1.36 -5.57 -0.58
C PRO A 77 1.36 -6.96 0.06
N SER A 78 2.54 -7.55 0.18
CA SER A 78 2.70 -8.83 0.87
C SER A 78 2.36 -8.56 2.32
N VAL A 79 1.07 -8.69 2.66
CA VAL A 79 0.61 -8.70 4.04
C VAL A 79 1.47 -9.75 4.71
N ASN A 80 2.22 -9.34 5.72
CA ASN A 80 3.09 -10.26 6.44
C ASN A 80 2.20 -11.42 6.93
N PRO A 81 2.38 -12.64 6.40
CA PRO A 81 1.53 -13.77 6.73
C PRO A 81 1.85 -14.35 8.12
N CYS A 82 2.93 -13.88 8.74
CA CYS A 82 3.39 -14.32 10.03
C CYS A 82 2.73 -13.49 11.14
N SER A 83 2.21 -14.18 12.16
CA SER A 83 1.68 -13.53 13.36
C SER A 83 2.79 -12.96 14.26
N LYS A 84 4.05 -13.33 14.02
CA LYS A 84 5.23 -12.96 14.81
C LYS A 84 6.43 -12.74 13.90
N GLY A 85 6.96 -11.53 13.91
CA GLY A 85 8.11 -11.15 13.09
C GLY A 85 7.82 -11.22 11.60
N ASP A 86 8.87 -11.10 10.79
CA ASP A 86 8.79 -11.21 9.33
C ASP A 86 9.02 -12.66 8.85
N PRO A 87 8.59 -13.00 7.62
CA PRO A 87 8.90 -14.28 7.01
C PRO A 87 10.40 -14.52 6.97
N LEU A 88 10.80 -15.78 7.16
CA LEU A 88 12.19 -16.17 7.02
C LEU A 88 12.69 -15.81 5.61
N VAL A 89 13.87 -15.22 5.54
CA VAL A 89 14.59 -14.95 4.29
C VAL A 89 15.88 -15.75 4.26
N ASP A 90 16.34 -16.10 3.07
CA ASP A 90 17.65 -16.67 2.84
C ASP A 90 18.73 -15.64 3.16
N ALA A 91 19.74 -16.04 3.94
CA ALA A 91 20.77 -15.14 4.44
C ALA A 91 21.77 -14.70 3.35
N GLY A 92 21.89 -15.44 2.25
CA GLY A 92 22.82 -15.13 1.16
C GLY A 92 22.22 -14.20 0.11
N THR A 93 20.94 -14.36 -0.19
CA THR A 93 20.23 -13.67 -1.27
C THR A 93 19.27 -12.59 -0.76
N GLY A 94 18.79 -12.70 0.48
CA GLY A 94 17.72 -11.86 1.02
C GLY A 94 16.33 -12.18 0.46
N GLU A 95 16.18 -13.25 -0.30
CA GLU A 95 14.89 -13.70 -0.84
C GLU A 95 14.08 -14.46 0.21
N ALA A 96 12.75 -14.46 0.09
CA ALA A 96 11.89 -15.19 1.02
C ALA A 96 12.14 -16.71 0.97
N TRP A 97 12.14 -17.36 2.13
CA TRP A 97 12.24 -18.80 2.26
C TRP A 97 10.89 -19.44 1.96
N TYR A 98 10.72 -19.91 0.72
CA TYR A 98 9.48 -20.52 0.26
C TYR A 98 9.35 -21.97 0.74
N CYS A 99 8.19 -22.33 1.27
CA CYS A 99 7.81 -23.69 1.63
C CYS A 99 6.63 -24.16 0.76
N GLY A 100 6.07 -25.35 1.00
CA GLY A 100 4.88 -25.84 0.27
C GLY A 100 5.20 -26.67 -0.98
N LEU A 101 4.40 -26.52 -2.04
CA LEU A 101 4.43 -27.37 -3.25
C LEU A 101 5.11 -26.71 -4.47
N GLY A 102 5.71 -25.54 -4.30
CA GLY A 102 6.37 -24.81 -5.39
C GLY A 102 7.71 -25.43 -5.82
N PRO A 103 8.22 -25.13 -7.03
CA PRO A 103 9.51 -25.65 -7.52
C PRO A 103 10.71 -25.21 -6.66
N SER A 104 10.59 -24.10 -5.92
CA SER A 104 11.59 -23.61 -4.97
C SER A 104 11.29 -23.98 -3.52
N SER A 105 10.35 -24.90 -3.26
CA SER A 105 9.92 -25.23 -1.91
C SER A 105 11.03 -25.93 -1.12
N GLN A 106 11.29 -25.45 0.09
CA GLN A 106 12.18 -26.11 1.04
C GLN A 106 11.49 -26.29 2.39
N PRO A 107 11.85 -27.33 3.16
CA PRO A 107 11.31 -27.51 4.50
C PRO A 107 11.73 -26.36 5.41
N CYS A 108 10.81 -25.90 6.26
CA CYS A 108 11.11 -24.86 7.22
C CYS A 108 12.06 -25.37 8.32
N PRO A 109 12.97 -24.53 8.85
CA PRO A 109 13.79 -24.87 10.01
C PRO A 109 12.96 -25.16 11.26
N LYS A 110 13.56 -25.81 12.26
CA LYS A 110 12.87 -26.33 13.46
C LYS A 110 12.05 -25.31 14.26
N THR A 111 12.37 -24.02 14.18
CA THR A 111 11.66 -22.93 14.89
C THR A 111 10.63 -22.20 14.01
N TYR A 112 10.43 -22.66 12.78
CA TYR A 112 9.54 -22.05 11.80
C TYR A 112 8.46 -23.04 11.36
N SER A 113 7.28 -22.52 11.09
CA SER A 113 6.14 -23.24 10.53
C SER A 113 5.81 -22.72 9.14
N CYS A 114 5.47 -23.62 8.23
CA CYS A 114 5.06 -23.26 6.88
C CYS A 114 3.65 -22.65 6.90
N LYS A 115 3.55 -21.38 6.51
CA LYS A 115 2.28 -20.69 6.31
C LYS A 115 1.99 -20.61 4.82
N VAL A 116 0.92 -21.28 4.42
CA VAL A 116 0.43 -21.33 3.05
C VAL A 116 -0.89 -20.57 2.96
N ASP A 117 -1.00 -19.70 1.98
CA ASP A 117 -2.26 -19.04 1.66
C ASP A 117 -3.25 -20.06 1.08
N PRO A 118 -4.53 -20.06 1.48
CA PRO A 118 -5.51 -20.99 0.92
C PRO A 118 -5.73 -20.87 -0.59
N ALA A 119 -5.37 -19.73 -1.20
CA ALA A 119 -5.41 -19.53 -2.64
C ALA A 119 -4.03 -19.69 -3.30
N ASP A 120 -3.07 -20.32 -2.60
CA ASP A 120 -1.70 -20.59 -3.05
C ASP A 120 -0.92 -19.35 -3.51
N ARG A 121 -1.32 -18.16 -3.02
CA ARG A 121 -0.64 -16.89 -3.36
C ARG A 121 0.73 -16.74 -2.71
N PHE A 122 0.94 -17.41 -1.58
CA PHE A 122 2.22 -17.47 -0.90
C PHE A 122 2.36 -18.78 -0.12
N ALA A 123 3.60 -19.19 0.10
CA ALA A 123 3.94 -20.26 1.02
C ALA A 123 5.31 -19.96 1.62
N VAL A 124 5.35 -19.44 2.85
CA VAL A 124 6.58 -18.95 3.49
C VAL A 124 6.75 -19.50 4.90
N CYS A 125 7.98 -19.55 5.37
CA CYS A 125 8.29 -19.98 6.74
C CYS A 125 8.13 -18.83 7.73
N CYS A 126 7.27 -19.00 8.73
CA CYS A 126 7.02 -18.04 9.81
C CYS A 126 7.50 -18.57 11.16
N LEU A 127 8.02 -17.69 12.02
CA LEU A 127 8.47 -18.10 13.35
C LEU A 127 7.28 -18.61 14.19
N ILE A 128 7.50 -19.70 14.92
CA ILE A 128 6.53 -20.29 15.85
C ILE A 128 6.47 -19.49 17.16
#